data_AF-A0A2G5L0Q6-F1
#
_entry.id   AF-A0A2G5L0Q6-F1
#
_cell.length_a   1.000
_cell.length_b   1.000
_cell.length_c   1.000
_cell.angle_alpha   90.00
_cell.angle_beta   90.00
_cell.angle_gamma   90.00
#
_symmetry.space_group_name_H-M   'P 1'
#
loop_
_entity.id
_entity.type
_entity.pdbx_description
1 polymer ?
#
loop_
_entity_poly.entity_id
_entity_poly.type
_entity_poly.pdbx_seq_one_letter_code
_entity_poly.pdbx_strand_id
1 'polypeptide(L)'
;MFPPSLSAQSDNFEQGELAYSEGKYREALSFLNQAIHNDIYTMKGKDIPKAYAYIALIKNEHLSKKLQNGNIETIKQNPGILNSTITDVINATKFQDNGSKLLITKATNQLLENAMIVGHIVTDSLLNLDFDTQPEEAKSLALLLNFELKDLSSLDKDNWEILDMIGLSQYILGEEDLAMLEFKRARDIYNDQQETKISDLHMYNCIYSSKYNYKVAKNYTEAYNASVDGQKLISQLMNEAHADSISHLKKLATISSTFISIQSRVENMNIISSSKE
;
A
#
# COMPACT_ATOMS: atom_id res chain seq x y z
N MET A 1 17.45 -29.22 46.98
CA MET A 1 17.61 -28.66 45.62
C MET A 1 16.19 -28.42 45.11
N PHE A 2 15.73 -27.17 45.16
CA PHE A 2 14.45 -26.79 44.55
C PHE A 2 14.68 -26.62 43.04
N PRO A 3 13.69 -26.93 42.18
CA PRO A 3 13.83 -26.63 40.76
C PRO A 3 13.94 -25.10 40.59
N PRO A 4 14.63 -24.61 39.54
CA PRO A 4 14.62 -23.18 39.26
C PRO A 4 13.17 -22.76 38.99
N SER A 5 12.74 -21.68 39.65
CA SER A 5 11.46 -21.05 39.37
C SER A 5 11.41 -20.64 37.90
N LEU A 6 10.49 -21.23 37.15
CA LEU A 6 10.16 -20.94 35.75
C LEU A 6 9.43 -19.57 35.60
N SER A 7 9.88 -18.54 36.31
CA SER A 7 9.17 -17.25 36.42
C SER A 7 10.08 -16.02 36.48
N ALA A 8 11.27 -16.06 35.89
CA ALA A 8 12.03 -14.82 35.64
C ALA A 8 11.40 -14.13 34.43
N GLN A 9 10.56 -13.13 34.70
CA GLN A 9 10.10 -12.19 33.67
C GLN A 9 11.35 -11.46 33.12
N SER A 10 11.38 -11.14 31.83
CA SER A 10 12.49 -10.36 31.28
C SER A 10 12.45 -8.95 31.91
N ASP A 11 13.46 -8.63 32.73
CA ASP A 11 13.65 -7.29 33.30
C ASP A 11 13.66 -6.22 32.20
N ASN A 12 14.20 -6.55 31.03
CA ASN A 12 14.23 -5.67 29.86
C ASN A 12 12.81 -5.38 29.33
N PHE A 13 11.90 -6.35 29.33
CA PHE A 13 10.52 -6.08 28.90
C PHE A 13 9.81 -5.10 29.87
N GLU A 14 9.91 -5.34 31.18
CA GLU A 14 9.28 -4.47 32.19
C GLU A 14 9.85 -3.04 32.15
N GLN A 15 11.17 -2.91 32.05
CA GLN A 15 11.83 -1.61 31.93
C GLN A 15 11.45 -0.91 30.62
N GLY A 16 11.31 -1.67 29.53
CA GLY A 16 10.85 -1.17 28.24
C GLY A 16 9.43 -0.61 28.27
N GLU A 17 8.50 -1.34 28.90
CA GLU A 17 7.10 -0.91 29.07
C GLU A 17 7.00 0.33 29.96
N LEU A 18 7.72 0.36 31.08
CA LEU A 18 7.78 1.52 31.97
C LEU A 18 8.34 2.75 31.24
N ALA A 19 9.49 2.62 30.58
CA ALA A 19 10.10 3.72 29.83
C ALA A 19 9.18 4.24 28.71
N TYR A 20 8.42 3.37 28.05
CA TYR A 20 7.41 3.79 27.07
C TYR A 20 6.30 4.63 27.73
N SER A 21 5.76 4.18 28.86
CA SER A 21 4.71 4.89 29.59
C SER A 21 5.15 6.26 30.11
N GLU A 22 6.45 6.42 30.39
CA GLU A 22 7.08 7.69 30.80
C GLU A 22 7.47 8.59 29.61
N GLY A 23 7.23 8.16 28.36
CA GLY A 23 7.60 8.89 27.15
C GLY A 23 9.11 8.85 26.81
N LYS A 24 9.90 8.01 27.50
CA LYS A 24 11.34 7.83 27.25
C LYS A 24 11.59 6.86 26.10
N TYR A 25 11.13 7.22 24.90
CA TYR A 25 11.07 6.31 23.75
C TYR A 25 12.41 5.70 23.31
N ARG A 26 13.53 6.44 23.45
CA ARG A 26 14.85 5.89 23.12
C ARG A 26 15.28 4.78 24.09
N GLU A 27 15.02 4.97 25.38
CA GLU A 27 15.30 3.97 26.43
C GLU A 27 14.37 2.77 26.25
N ALA A 28 13.08 3.02 26.04
CA ALA A 28 12.09 1.98 25.74
C ALA A 28 12.53 1.13 24.54
N LEU A 29 12.94 1.76 23.44
CA LEU A 29 13.40 1.05 22.25
C LEU A 29 14.64 0.18 22.55
N SER A 30 15.57 0.66 23.37
CA SER A 30 16.76 -0.10 23.76
C SER A 30 16.37 -1.35 24.55
N PHE A 31 15.58 -1.19 25.61
CA PHE A 31 15.16 -2.30 26.48
C PHE A 31 14.28 -3.31 25.74
N LEU A 32 13.29 -2.84 24.97
CA LEU A 32 12.41 -3.73 24.21
C LEU A 32 13.16 -4.52 23.13
N ASN A 33 14.14 -3.92 22.46
CA ASN A 33 15.00 -4.66 21.52
C ASN A 33 15.84 -5.72 22.21
N GLN A 34 16.39 -5.44 23.40
CA GLN A 34 17.09 -6.46 24.19
C GLN A 34 16.14 -7.59 24.58
N ALA A 35 14.89 -7.27 24.97
CA ALA A 35 13.90 -8.27 25.31
C ALA A 35 13.62 -9.23 24.13
N ILE A 36 13.34 -8.71 22.93
CA ILE A 36 13.00 -9.56 21.77
C ILE A 36 14.20 -10.29 21.13
N HIS A 37 15.44 -9.81 21.31
CA HIS A 37 16.63 -10.44 20.69
C HIS A 37 17.41 -11.34 21.66
N ASN A 38 17.50 -10.97 22.94
CA ASN A 38 18.34 -11.65 23.92
C ASN A 38 17.53 -12.48 24.92
N ASP A 39 16.30 -12.04 25.22
CA ASP A 39 15.49 -12.62 26.31
C ASP A 39 14.22 -13.33 25.79
N ILE A 40 14.05 -13.49 24.48
CA ILE A 40 12.78 -13.99 23.91
C ILE A 40 12.35 -15.34 24.48
N TYR A 41 13.30 -16.21 24.85
CA TYR A 41 13.05 -17.52 25.43
C TYR A 41 12.72 -17.49 26.93
N THR A 42 12.98 -16.37 27.62
CA THR A 42 12.64 -16.16 29.03
C THR A 42 11.41 -15.25 29.20
N MET A 43 10.99 -14.55 28.14
CA MET A 43 9.74 -13.81 28.10
C MET A 43 8.51 -14.74 28.20
N LYS A 44 7.46 -14.28 28.87
CA LYS A 44 6.16 -14.95 28.79
C LYS A 44 5.65 -14.79 27.37
N GLY A 45 5.06 -15.86 26.79
CA GLY A 45 4.57 -15.83 25.41
C GLY A 45 3.63 -14.65 25.09
N LYS A 46 2.85 -14.19 26.08
CA LYS A 46 1.96 -13.02 25.99
C LYS A 46 2.65 -11.65 25.91
N ASP A 47 3.91 -11.57 26.33
CA ASP A 47 4.68 -10.31 26.40
C ASP A 47 5.47 -10.08 25.10
N ILE A 48 5.84 -11.16 24.39
CA ILE A 48 6.49 -11.11 23.07
C ILE A 48 5.71 -10.24 22.06
N PRO A 49 4.40 -10.48 21.80
CA PRO A 49 3.65 -9.65 20.86
C PRO A 49 3.55 -8.18 21.30
N LYS A 50 3.52 -7.92 22.62
CA LYS A 50 3.49 -6.55 23.15
C LYS A 50 4.82 -5.83 22.92
N ALA A 51 5.94 -6.51 23.11
CA ALA A 51 7.25 -5.93 22.88
C ALA A 51 7.42 -5.47 21.42
N TYR A 52 7.07 -6.34 20.46
CA TYR A 52 7.04 -5.96 19.04
C TYR A 52 6.09 -4.79 18.77
N ALA A 53 4.88 -4.79 19.35
CA ALA A 53 3.91 -3.72 19.14
C ALA A 53 4.40 -2.37 19.72
N TYR A 54 5.03 -2.36 20.90
CA TYR A 54 5.62 -1.14 21.47
C TYR A 54 6.78 -0.61 20.62
N ILE A 55 7.66 -1.49 20.14
CA ILE A 55 8.73 -1.11 19.21
C ILE A 55 8.13 -0.46 17.95
N ALA A 56 7.10 -1.09 17.36
CA ALA A 56 6.42 -0.56 16.18
C ALA A 56 5.79 0.80 16.44
N LEU A 57 5.12 1.01 17.58
CA LEU A 57 4.54 2.30 17.97
C LEU A 57 5.60 3.39 18.10
N ILE A 58 6.73 3.10 18.75
CA ILE A 58 7.83 4.06 18.89
C ILE A 58 8.39 4.44 17.51
N LYS A 59 8.61 3.46 16.63
CA LYS A 59 9.10 3.70 15.28
C LYS A 59 8.10 4.49 14.44
N ASN A 60 6.81 4.17 14.52
CA ASN A 60 5.74 4.92 13.85
C ASN A 60 5.66 6.38 14.31
N GLU A 61 5.79 6.64 15.60
CA GLU A 61 5.81 7.99 16.16
C GLU A 61 7.01 8.81 15.64
N HIS A 62 8.19 8.18 15.57
CA HIS A 62 9.38 8.82 15.00
C HIS A 62 9.23 9.08 13.49
N LEU A 63 8.68 8.11 12.77
CA LEU A 63 8.43 8.20 11.34
C LEU A 63 7.43 9.32 11.02
N SER A 64 6.31 9.37 11.74
CA SER A 64 5.28 10.40 11.56
C SER A 64 5.89 11.82 11.65
N LYS A 65 6.75 12.07 12.65
CA LYS A 65 7.48 13.35 12.80
C LYS A 65 8.44 13.64 11.64
N LYS A 66 9.05 12.61 11.05
CA LYS A 66 9.94 12.77 9.90
C LYS A 66 9.18 13.02 8.60
N LEU A 67 7.97 12.48 8.48
CA LEU A 67 7.08 12.68 7.35
C LEU A 67 6.31 14.00 7.43
N GLN A 68 6.20 14.62 8.61
CA GLN A 68 5.70 16.00 8.75
C GLN A 68 6.59 16.95 7.94
N ASN A 69 6.07 17.44 6.81
CA ASN A 69 6.78 18.23 5.79
C ASN A 69 7.86 17.44 5.01
N GLY A 70 7.76 16.11 5.02
CA GLY A 70 8.59 15.25 4.18
C GLY A 70 8.27 15.42 2.70
N ASN A 71 9.24 15.17 1.84
CA ASN A 71 9.09 15.13 0.40
C ASN A 71 9.84 13.93 -0.18
N ILE A 72 9.96 13.85 -1.50
CA ILE A 72 10.61 12.72 -2.14
C ILE A 72 12.06 12.52 -1.71
N GLU A 73 12.80 13.60 -1.43
CA GLU A 73 14.19 13.52 -0.96
C GLU A 73 14.27 12.93 0.45
N THR A 74 13.27 13.18 1.31
CA THR A 74 13.16 12.53 2.63
C THR A 74 13.12 11.01 2.48
N ILE A 75 12.36 10.49 1.51
CA ILE A 75 12.22 9.04 1.28
C ILE A 75 13.47 8.48 0.60
N LYS A 76 14.00 9.14 -0.44
CA LYS A 76 15.23 8.71 -1.15
C LYS A 76 16.45 8.61 -0.24
N GLN A 77 16.58 9.50 0.74
CA GLN A 77 17.67 9.47 1.72
C GLN A 77 17.52 8.37 2.78
N ASN A 78 16.34 7.72 2.85
CA ASN A 78 16.01 6.75 3.88
C ASN A 78 15.22 5.56 3.31
N PRO A 79 15.75 4.83 2.32
CA PRO A 79 15.02 3.69 1.77
C PRO A 79 14.80 2.60 2.82
N GLY A 80 13.62 1.97 2.78
CA GLY A 80 13.16 0.99 3.75
C GLY A 80 12.64 1.62 5.03
N ILE A 81 12.14 2.87 4.95
CA ILE A 81 11.69 3.63 6.12
C ILE A 81 10.51 2.95 6.83
N LEU A 82 9.69 2.20 6.09
CA LEU A 82 8.57 1.42 6.62
C LEU A 82 8.98 0.00 7.02
N ASN A 83 9.93 -0.61 6.31
CA ASN A 83 10.20 -2.06 6.35
C ASN A 83 10.48 -2.61 7.75
N SER A 84 11.25 -1.86 8.55
CA SER A 84 11.57 -2.31 9.90
C SER A 84 10.33 -2.32 10.81
N THR A 85 9.40 -1.38 10.62
CA THR A 85 8.14 -1.31 11.37
C THR A 85 7.12 -2.32 10.87
N ILE A 86 7.05 -2.56 9.55
CA ILE A 86 6.24 -3.63 8.96
C ILE A 86 6.62 -4.98 9.58
N THR A 87 7.93 -5.26 9.65
CA THR A 87 8.44 -6.51 10.24
C THR A 87 8.02 -6.67 11.69
N ASP A 88 8.09 -5.60 12.49
CA ASP A 88 7.68 -5.63 13.89
C ASP A 88 6.17 -5.87 14.03
N VAL A 89 5.33 -5.23 13.22
CA VAL A 89 3.87 -5.43 13.23
C VAL A 89 3.50 -6.85 12.80
N ILE A 90 4.15 -7.40 11.78
CA ILE A 90 3.96 -8.79 11.33
C ILE A 90 4.31 -9.76 12.48
N ASN A 91 5.45 -9.54 13.14
CA ASN A 91 5.86 -10.38 14.28
C ASN A 91 4.90 -10.24 15.46
N ALA A 92 4.43 -9.03 15.76
CA ALA A 92 3.44 -8.80 16.80
C ALA A 92 2.13 -9.55 16.51
N THR A 93 1.67 -9.52 15.26
CA THR A 93 0.46 -10.22 14.79
C THR A 93 0.63 -11.74 14.86
N LYS A 94 1.81 -12.26 14.50
CA LYS A 94 2.12 -13.70 14.54
C LYS A 94 1.99 -14.31 15.95
N PHE A 95 2.39 -13.56 16.99
CA PHE A 95 2.32 -13.99 18.38
C PHE A 95 1.09 -13.45 19.12
N GLN A 96 0.11 -12.87 18.40
CA GLN A 96 -1.00 -12.14 19.00
C GLN A 96 -1.83 -13.00 19.98
N ASP A 97 -2.18 -12.39 21.10
CA ASP A 97 -3.20 -12.90 22.03
C ASP A 97 -4.27 -11.82 22.34
N ASN A 98 -5.25 -12.17 23.18
CA ASN A 98 -6.31 -11.24 23.57
C ASN A 98 -5.79 -10.00 24.33
N GLY A 99 -4.67 -10.13 25.05
CA GLY A 99 -4.08 -9.06 25.85
C GLY A 99 -3.21 -8.10 25.03
N SER A 100 -2.74 -8.50 23.85
CA SER A 100 -1.94 -7.66 22.94
C SER A 100 -2.76 -7.07 21.78
N LYS A 101 -3.94 -7.62 21.48
CA LYS A 101 -4.75 -7.24 20.30
C LYS A 101 -4.94 -5.73 20.12
N LEU A 102 -5.38 -5.01 21.15
CA LEU A 102 -5.62 -3.57 21.05
C LEU A 102 -4.34 -2.79 20.72
N LEU A 103 -3.22 -3.18 21.33
CA LEU A 103 -1.92 -2.54 21.12
C LEU A 103 -1.41 -2.79 19.70
N ILE A 104 -1.57 -4.02 19.19
CA ILE A 104 -1.22 -4.39 17.83
C ILE A 104 -2.08 -3.62 16.83
N THR A 105 -3.41 -3.58 17.02
CA THR A 105 -4.30 -2.80 16.15
C THR A 105 -3.89 -1.33 16.10
N LYS A 106 -3.52 -0.73 17.25
CA LYS A 106 -3.01 0.65 17.27
C LYS A 106 -1.72 0.79 16.45
N ALA A 107 -0.77 -0.13 16.62
CA ALA A 107 0.50 -0.12 15.87
C ALA A 107 0.28 -0.29 14.36
N THR A 108 -0.61 -1.21 13.97
CA THR A 108 -0.99 -1.45 12.57
C THR A 108 -1.62 -0.20 11.97
N ASN A 109 -2.60 0.42 12.64
CA ASN A 109 -3.27 1.61 12.10
C ASN A 109 -2.30 2.78 11.88
N GLN A 110 -1.40 3.05 12.85
CA GLN A 110 -0.38 4.09 12.67
C GLN A 110 0.63 3.77 11.56
N LEU A 111 0.97 2.48 11.37
CA LEU A 111 1.82 2.05 10.27
C LEU A 111 1.12 2.30 8.92
N LEU A 112 -0.17 1.98 8.82
CA LEU A 112 -0.96 2.21 7.61
C LEU A 112 -1.09 3.71 7.29
N GLU A 113 -1.34 4.55 8.30
CA GLU A 113 -1.35 6.01 8.12
C GLU A 113 0.00 6.53 7.58
N ASN A 114 1.12 6.11 8.18
CA ASN A 114 2.45 6.49 7.70
C ASN A 114 2.75 5.94 6.30
N ALA A 115 2.32 4.72 6.02
CA ALA A 115 2.50 4.09 4.71
C ALA A 115 1.75 4.83 3.61
N MET A 116 0.52 5.26 3.89
CA MET A 116 -0.25 6.10 2.97
C MET A 116 0.46 7.41 2.67
N ILE A 117 1.08 8.04 3.66
CA ILE A 117 1.85 9.28 3.46
C ILE A 117 3.08 9.04 2.57
N VAL A 118 3.88 8.00 2.87
CA VAL A 118 5.04 7.62 2.04
C VAL A 118 4.61 7.28 0.61
N GLY A 119 3.56 6.47 0.49
CA GLY A 119 2.98 6.05 -0.78
C GLY A 119 2.54 7.23 -1.63
N HIS A 120 1.82 8.21 -1.05
CA HIS A 120 1.44 9.44 -1.75
C HIS A 120 2.67 10.27 -2.17
N ILE A 121 3.64 10.51 -1.28
CA ILE A 121 4.84 11.30 -1.63
C ILE A 121 5.54 10.70 -2.86
N VAL A 122 5.73 9.39 -2.89
CA VAL A 122 6.43 8.72 -4.00
C VAL A 122 5.55 8.64 -5.25
N THR A 123 4.26 8.31 -5.10
CA THR A 123 3.32 8.20 -6.23
C THR A 123 3.05 9.55 -6.88
N ASP A 124 2.84 10.61 -6.12
CA ASP A 124 2.65 11.96 -6.66
C ASP A 124 3.90 12.42 -7.42
N SER A 125 5.09 12.10 -6.89
CA SER A 125 6.35 12.38 -7.59
C SER A 125 6.45 11.60 -8.90
N LEU A 126 6.03 10.34 -8.90
CA LEU A 126 6.03 9.46 -10.07
C LEU A 126 5.04 9.92 -11.14
N LEU A 127 3.80 10.26 -10.76
CA LEU A 127 2.74 10.68 -11.69
C LEU A 127 3.00 12.05 -12.33
N ASN A 128 3.92 12.84 -11.78
CA ASN A 128 4.39 14.09 -12.36
C ASN A 128 5.48 13.91 -13.43
N LEU A 129 6.02 12.70 -13.60
CA LEU A 129 7.01 12.41 -14.63
C LEU A 129 6.35 12.15 -15.98
N ASP A 130 7.05 12.55 -17.04
CA ASP A 130 6.80 12.04 -18.38
C ASP A 130 7.57 10.74 -18.57
N PHE A 131 6.88 9.60 -18.59
CA PHE A 131 7.50 8.28 -18.68
C PHE A 131 8.24 8.04 -19.99
N ASP A 132 7.93 8.78 -21.06
CA ASP A 132 8.62 8.65 -22.35
C ASP A 132 9.98 9.36 -22.34
N THR A 133 10.11 10.45 -21.56
CA THR A 133 11.32 11.27 -21.50
C THR A 133 12.15 11.06 -20.24
N GLN A 134 11.55 10.55 -19.16
CA GLN A 134 12.21 10.27 -17.86
C GLN A 134 12.05 8.81 -17.39
N PRO A 135 12.32 7.80 -18.24
CA PRO A 135 12.05 6.39 -17.90
C PRO A 135 12.89 5.86 -16.72
N GLU A 136 14.15 6.30 -16.59
CA GLU A 136 15.03 5.81 -15.53
C GLU A 136 14.65 6.39 -14.15
N GLU A 137 14.19 7.63 -14.10
CA GLU A 137 13.67 8.22 -12.87
C GLU A 137 12.36 7.55 -12.45
N ALA A 138 11.47 7.28 -13.42
CA ALA A 138 10.23 6.55 -13.17
C ALA A 138 10.49 5.15 -12.59
N LYS A 139 11.44 4.40 -13.17
CA LYS A 139 11.87 3.10 -12.62
C LYS A 139 12.45 3.23 -11.23
N SER A 140 13.30 4.23 -10.97
CA SER A 140 13.89 4.42 -9.65
C SER A 140 12.83 4.71 -8.58
N LEU A 141 11.83 5.52 -8.89
CA LEU A 141 10.73 5.82 -7.98
C LEU A 141 9.79 4.62 -7.81
N ALA A 142 9.52 3.87 -8.88
CA ALA A 142 8.74 2.63 -8.81
C ALA A 142 9.44 1.56 -7.95
N LEU A 143 10.76 1.40 -8.06
CA LEU A 143 11.54 0.51 -7.19
C LEU A 143 11.40 0.91 -5.72
N LEU A 144 11.49 2.21 -5.42
CA LEU A 144 11.34 2.73 -4.07
C LEU A 144 9.93 2.47 -3.53
N LEU A 145 8.89 2.79 -4.32
CA LEU A 145 7.49 2.56 -3.95
C LEU A 145 7.20 1.09 -3.65
N ASN A 146 7.63 0.20 -4.55
CA ASN A 146 7.45 -1.25 -4.38
C ASN A 146 8.21 -1.76 -3.16
N PHE A 147 9.44 -1.26 -2.93
CA PHE A 147 10.25 -1.67 -1.78
C PHE A 147 9.63 -1.30 -0.43
N GLU A 148 8.99 -0.14 -0.36
CA GLU A 148 8.35 0.37 0.86
C GLU A 148 6.99 -0.30 1.14
N LEU A 149 6.21 -0.61 0.10
CA LEU A 149 4.80 -0.99 0.27
C LEU A 149 4.48 -2.47 0.07
N LYS A 150 5.26 -3.25 -0.68
CA LYS A 150 4.87 -4.61 -1.10
C LYS A 150 4.46 -5.53 0.07
N ASP A 151 5.15 -5.41 1.21
CA ASP A 151 4.93 -6.27 2.37
C ASP A 151 3.72 -5.83 3.21
N LEU A 152 3.21 -4.60 3.01
CA LEU A 152 1.98 -4.12 3.67
C LEU A 152 0.72 -4.83 3.20
N SER A 153 0.73 -5.37 1.97
CA SER A 153 -0.39 -6.16 1.44
C SER A 153 -0.73 -7.38 2.31
N SER A 154 0.20 -7.82 3.18
CA SER A 154 -0.05 -8.87 4.16
C SER A 154 -0.81 -8.41 5.41
N LEU A 155 -0.73 -7.11 5.73
CA LEU A 155 -1.33 -6.48 6.90
C LEU A 155 -2.68 -5.84 6.61
N ASP A 156 -2.86 -5.28 5.41
CA ASP A 156 -4.12 -4.67 4.98
C ASP A 156 -4.40 -5.02 3.51
N LYS A 157 -5.22 -6.06 3.32
CA LYS A 157 -5.54 -6.62 1.99
C LYS A 157 -6.64 -5.87 1.27
N ASP A 158 -7.36 -5.00 2.00
CA ASP A 158 -8.60 -4.38 1.57
C ASP A 158 -8.43 -2.86 1.34
N ASN A 159 -7.18 -2.40 1.29
CA ASN A 159 -6.84 -1.01 0.98
C ASN A 159 -6.53 -0.85 -0.51
N TRP A 160 -7.54 -0.41 -1.26
CA TRP A 160 -7.43 -0.25 -2.71
C TRP A 160 -6.33 0.74 -3.12
N GLU A 161 -6.08 1.79 -2.34
CA GLU A 161 -5.05 2.80 -2.67
C GLU A 161 -3.65 2.20 -2.60
N ILE A 162 -3.34 1.44 -1.55
CA ILE A 162 -2.06 0.73 -1.42
C ILE A 162 -1.88 -0.26 -2.58
N LEU A 163 -2.94 -1.00 -2.92
CA LEU A 163 -2.91 -1.96 -4.03
C LEU A 163 -2.68 -1.25 -5.38
N ASP A 164 -3.28 -0.09 -5.61
CA ASP A 164 -3.01 0.71 -6.80
C ASP A 164 -1.56 1.21 -6.85
N MET A 165 -1.02 1.68 -5.72
CA MET A 165 0.38 2.13 -5.65
C MET A 165 1.35 0.97 -5.96
N ILE A 166 1.10 -0.21 -5.39
CA ILE A 166 1.88 -1.41 -5.67
C ILE A 166 1.74 -1.81 -7.15
N GLY A 167 0.51 -1.86 -7.68
CA GLY A 167 0.26 -2.22 -9.07
C GLY A 167 0.93 -1.25 -10.06
N LEU A 168 0.87 0.06 -9.80
CA LEU A 168 1.56 1.07 -10.61
C LEU A 168 3.06 0.85 -10.62
N SER A 169 3.64 0.60 -9.44
CA SER A 169 5.07 0.34 -9.33
C SER A 169 5.50 -0.90 -10.12
N GLN A 170 4.77 -2.02 -9.98
CA GLN A 170 5.04 -3.26 -10.70
C GLN A 170 4.91 -3.08 -12.22
N TYR A 171 3.89 -2.34 -12.68
CA TYR A 171 3.69 -2.08 -14.10
C TYR A 171 4.89 -1.34 -14.71
N ILE A 172 5.38 -0.29 -14.04
CA ILE A 172 6.53 0.51 -14.50
C ILE A 172 7.83 -0.31 -14.48
N LEU A 173 7.94 -1.27 -13.57
CA LEU A 173 9.06 -2.21 -13.50
C LEU A 173 8.99 -3.33 -14.54
N GLY A 174 7.91 -3.39 -15.34
CA GLY A 174 7.70 -4.44 -16.35
C GLY A 174 7.14 -5.75 -15.78
N GLU A 175 6.70 -5.76 -14.53
CA GLU A 175 6.05 -6.89 -13.87
C GLU A 175 4.53 -6.86 -14.14
N GLU A 176 4.13 -6.76 -15.41
CA GLU A 176 2.75 -6.44 -15.82
C GLU A 176 1.71 -7.44 -15.29
N ASP A 177 2.02 -8.75 -15.26
CA ASP A 177 1.11 -9.76 -14.72
C ASP A 177 0.82 -9.57 -13.23
N LEU A 178 1.86 -9.25 -12.42
CA LEU A 178 1.69 -8.96 -11.00
C LEU A 178 0.91 -7.67 -10.81
N ALA A 179 1.22 -6.65 -11.60
CA ALA A 179 0.51 -5.38 -11.58
C ALA A 179 -0.99 -5.58 -11.84
N MET A 180 -1.36 -6.44 -12.80
CA MET A 180 -2.77 -6.70 -13.10
C MET A 180 -3.50 -7.41 -11.97
N LEU A 181 -2.82 -8.27 -11.22
CA LEU A 181 -3.41 -8.92 -10.05
C LEU A 181 -3.76 -7.88 -8.98
N GLU A 182 -2.83 -6.98 -8.66
CA GLU A 182 -3.06 -5.96 -7.64
C GLU A 182 -4.08 -4.92 -8.10
N PHE A 183 -3.99 -4.48 -9.36
CA PHE A 183 -4.98 -3.56 -9.94
C PHE A 183 -6.39 -4.14 -9.96
N LYS A 184 -6.55 -5.43 -10.29
CA LYS A 184 -7.86 -6.08 -10.25
C LYS A 184 -8.41 -6.07 -8.82
N ARG A 185 -7.60 -6.48 -7.84
CA ARG A 185 -8.02 -6.46 -6.43
C ARG A 185 -8.42 -5.05 -6.00
N ALA A 186 -7.64 -4.03 -6.36
CA ALA A 186 -7.96 -2.64 -6.06
C ALA A 186 -9.31 -2.21 -6.66
N ARG A 187 -9.59 -2.54 -7.93
CA ARG A 187 -10.89 -2.23 -8.57
C ARG A 187 -12.05 -2.95 -7.90
N ASP A 188 -11.89 -4.23 -7.59
CA ASP A 188 -12.92 -5.02 -6.90
C ASP A 188 -13.28 -4.36 -5.56
N ILE A 189 -12.27 -4.02 -4.75
CA ILE A 189 -12.44 -3.34 -3.45
C ILE A 189 -13.07 -1.95 -3.61
N TYR A 190 -12.56 -1.12 -4.53
CA TYR A 190 -13.06 0.23 -4.79
C TYR A 190 -14.55 0.21 -5.15
N ASN A 191 -14.96 -0.74 -5.99
CA ASN A 191 -16.35 -0.92 -6.41
C ASN A 191 -17.22 -1.48 -5.28
N ASP A 192 -16.76 -2.49 -4.54
CA ASP A 192 -17.49 -3.12 -3.44
C ASP A 192 -17.76 -2.15 -2.29
N GLN A 193 -16.79 -1.28 -1.99
CA GLN A 193 -16.89 -0.23 -0.97
C GLN A 193 -17.73 0.97 -1.43
N GLN A 194 -18.13 1.02 -2.71
CA GLN A 194 -18.81 2.16 -3.34
C GLN A 194 -18.03 3.47 -3.14
N GLU A 195 -16.70 3.40 -3.30
CA GLU A 195 -15.82 4.53 -3.06
C GLU A 195 -16.16 5.71 -3.99
N THR A 196 -16.07 6.91 -3.45
CA THR A 196 -16.41 8.16 -4.16
C THR A 196 -15.21 9.07 -4.36
N LYS A 197 -14.09 8.79 -3.68
CA LYS A 197 -12.84 9.53 -3.85
C LYS A 197 -12.31 9.39 -5.26
N ILE A 198 -12.33 10.49 -6.01
CA ILE A 198 -11.73 10.57 -7.33
C ILE A 198 -10.20 10.53 -7.21
N SER A 199 -9.55 9.65 -7.97
CA SER A 199 -8.11 9.40 -7.90
C SER A 199 -7.49 9.20 -9.27
N ASP A 200 -6.51 10.04 -9.61
CA ASP A 200 -5.69 9.88 -10.83
C ASP A 200 -4.94 8.53 -10.82
N LEU A 201 -4.48 8.10 -9.65
CA LEU A 201 -3.86 6.79 -9.47
C LEU A 201 -4.82 5.66 -9.86
N HIS A 202 -6.08 5.71 -9.40
CA HIS A 202 -7.09 4.71 -9.76
C HIS A 202 -7.44 4.76 -11.26
N MET A 203 -7.43 5.96 -11.85
CA MET A 203 -7.57 6.11 -13.30
C MET A 203 -6.44 5.40 -14.06
N TYR A 204 -5.18 5.52 -13.62
CA TYR A 204 -4.06 4.82 -14.23
C TYR A 204 -4.20 3.29 -14.12
N ASN A 205 -4.67 2.78 -12.98
CA ASN A 205 -5.05 1.38 -12.85
C ASN A 205 -6.02 0.97 -14.00
N CYS A 206 -7.16 1.66 -14.15
CA CYS A 206 -8.15 1.32 -15.19
C CYS A 206 -7.57 1.40 -16.60
N ILE A 207 -6.74 2.40 -16.89
CA ILE A 207 -6.08 2.58 -18.19
C ILE A 207 -5.16 1.40 -18.51
N TYR A 208 -4.25 1.07 -17.60
CA TYR A 208 -3.27 0.01 -17.81
C TYR A 208 -3.93 -1.35 -17.86
N SER A 209 -4.90 -1.60 -16.98
CA SER A 209 -5.66 -2.84 -16.95
C SER A 209 -6.45 -3.07 -18.23
N SER A 210 -7.14 -2.05 -18.74
CA SER A 210 -7.90 -2.17 -19.99
C SER A 210 -6.97 -2.44 -21.18
N LYS A 211 -5.85 -1.72 -21.27
CA LYS A 211 -4.88 -1.87 -22.36
C LYS A 211 -4.21 -3.25 -22.35
N TYR A 212 -3.71 -3.67 -21.18
CA TYR A 212 -3.02 -4.94 -21.02
C TYR A 212 -3.94 -6.11 -21.33
N ASN A 213 -5.13 -6.15 -20.70
CA ASN A 213 -6.08 -7.25 -20.91
C ASN A 213 -6.57 -7.32 -22.36
N TYR A 214 -6.75 -6.18 -23.04
CA TYR A 214 -7.17 -6.17 -24.45
C TYR A 214 -6.05 -6.56 -25.42
N LYS A 215 -4.84 -6.01 -25.24
CA LYS A 215 -3.75 -6.14 -26.22
C LYS A 215 -2.83 -7.31 -25.94
N VAL A 216 -2.49 -7.56 -24.68
CA VAL A 216 -1.47 -8.54 -24.27
C VAL A 216 -2.14 -9.84 -23.86
N ALA A 217 -2.89 -9.86 -22.75
CA ALA A 217 -3.48 -11.09 -22.22
C ALA A 217 -4.65 -11.64 -23.04
N LYS A 218 -5.26 -10.82 -23.91
CA LYS A 218 -6.48 -11.13 -24.67
C LYS A 218 -7.66 -11.57 -23.79
N ASN A 219 -7.68 -11.12 -22.53
CA ASN A 219 -8.80 -11.30 -21.63
C ASN A 219 -9.83 -10.19 -21.88
N TYR A 220 -10.67 -10.38 -22.90
CA TYR A 220 -11.61 -9.35 -23.34
C TYR A 220 -12.69 -9.02 -22.32
N THR A 221 -13.10 -9.99 -21.49
CA THR A 221 -14.03 -9.75 -20.37
C THR A 221 -13.43 -8.80 -19.36
N GLU A 222 -12.20 -9.05 -18.92
CA GLU A 222 -11.53 -8.17 -17.96
C GLU A 222 -11.22 -6.79 -18.57
N ALA A 223 -10.84 -6.76 -19.85
CA ALA A 223 -10.64 -5.49 -20.56
C ALA A 223 -11.91 -4.65 -20.63
N TYR A 224 -13.07 -5.29 -20.86
CA TYR A 224 -14.37 -4.63 -20.84
C TYR A 224 -14.70 -4.10 -19.45
N ASN A 225 -14.57 -4.92 -18.41
CA ASN A 225 -14.86 -4.54 -17.02
C ASN A 225 -14.02 -3.35 -16.57
N ALA A 226 -12.69 -3.43 -16.73
CA ALA A 226 -11.79 -2.32 -16.40
C ALA A 226 -12.09 -1.04 -17.21
N SER A 227 -12.57 -1.18 -18.45
CA SER A 227 -12.97 -0.03 -19.27
C SER A 227 -14.27 0.61 -18.77
N VAL A 228 -15.22 -0.19 -18.27
CA VAL A 228 -16.47 0.31 -17.67
C VAL A 228 -16.18 1.07 -16.38
N ASP A 229 -15.36 0.49 -15.50
CA ASP A 229 -14.91 1.15 -14.27
C ASP A 229 -14.21 2.49 -14.58
N GLY A 230 -13.27 2.46 -15.54
CA GLY A 230 -12.57 3.65 -16.00
C GLY A 230 -13.47 4.73 -16.60
N GLN A 231 -14.53 4.35 -17.34
CA GLN A 231 -15.51 5.30 -17.86
C GLN A 231 -16.29 6.01 -16.77
N LYS A 232 -16.72 5.26 -15.76
CA LYS A 232 -17.44 5.80 -14.61
C LYS A 232 -16.58 6.85 -13.90
N LEU A 233 -15.31 6.52 -13.64
CA LEU A 233 -14.37 7.43 -12.99
C LEU A 233 -14.07 8.68 -13.84
N ILE A 234 -13.84 8.53 -15.15
CA ILE A 234 -13.59 9.70 -16.03
C ILE A 234 -14.81 10.61 -16.09
N SER A 235 -16.02 10.05 -16.11
CA SER A 235 -17.24 10.86 -16.10
C SER A 235 -17.33 11.71 -14.83
N GLN A 236 -16.91 11.16 -13.68
CA GLN A 236 -16.82 11.91 -12.42
C GLN A 236 -15.73 13.00 -12.49
N LEU A 237 -14.52 12.67 -12.97
CA LEU A 237 -13.42 13.62 -13.17
C LEU A 237 -13.82 14.81 -14.06
N MET A 238 -14.53 14.54 -15.16
CA MET A 238 -15.02 15.58 -16.06
C MET A 238 -16.05 16.50 -15.43
N ASN A 239 -16.90 15.98 -14.54
CA ASN A 239 -17.91 16.78 -13.85
C ASN A 239 -17.32 17.70 -12.78
N GLU A 240 -16.17 17.32 -12.20
CA GLU A 240 -15.45 18.13 -11.20
C GLU A 240 -14.45 19.12 -11.82
N ALA A 241 -14.02 18.87 -13.06
CA ALA A 241 -13.08 19.73 -13.74
C ALA A 241 -13.65 21.14 -14.00
N HIS A 242 -12.93 22.16 -13.54
CA HIS A 242 -13.25 23.56 -13.86
C HIS A 242 -13.15 23.80 -15.38
N ALA A 243 -14.11 24.58 -15.91
CA ALA A 243 -14.23 24.87 -17.35
C ALA A 243 -12.96 25.47 -17.98
N ASP A 244 -12.11 26.11 -17.19
CA ASP A 244 -10.88 26.76 -17.65
C ASP A 244 -9.71 25.79 -17.91
N SER A 245 -9.87 24.50 -17.61
CA SER A 245 -8.84 23.47 -17.83
C SER A 245 -9.05 22.67 -19.13
N ILE A 246 -9.17 23.37 -20.26
CA ILE A 246 -9.43 22.76 -21.58
C ILE A 246 -8.43 21.64 -21.93
N SER A 247 -7.16 21.81 -21.55
CA SER A 247 -6.12 20.80 -21.79
C SER A 247 -6.39 19.49 -21.03
N HIS A 248 -6.77 19.60 -19.76
CA HIS A 248 -7.11 18.46 -18.92
C HIS A 248 -8.37 17.75 -19.42
N LEU A 249 -9.42 18.50 -19.77
CA LEU A 249 -10.66 17.94 -20.34
C LEU A 249 -10.39 17.18 -21.65
N LYS A 250 -9.50 17.68 -22.52
CA LYS A 250 -9.09 16.97 -23.75
C LYS A 250 -8.35 15.66 -23.45
N LYS A 251 -7.48 15.65 -22.43
CA LYS A 251 -6.80 14.42 -21.96
C LYS A 251 -7.83 13.38 -21.51
N LEU A 252 -8.76 13.77 -20.64
CA LEU A 252 -9.82 12.89 -20.15
C LEU A 252 -10.71 12.38 -21.29
N ALA A 253 -11.08 13.22 -22.25
CA ALA A 253 -11.89 12.81 -23.41
C ALA A 253 -11.19 11.79 -24.31
N THR A 254 -9.87 11.91 -24.45
CA THR A 254 -9.05 10.95 -25.22
C THR A 254 -9.01 9.59 -24.52
N ILE A 255 -8.87 9.59 -23.19
CA ILE A 255 -8.87 8.35 -22.41
C ILE A 255 -10.27 7.72 -22.45
N SER A 256 -11.34 8.50 -22.28
CA SER A 256 -12.72 8.02 -22.42
C SER A 256 -12.96 7.40 -23.80
N SER A 257 -12.55 8.06 -24.89
CA SER A 257 -12.69 7.50 -26.24
C SER A 257 -11.98 6.14 -26.40
N THR A 258 -10.87 5.93 -25.70
CA THR A 258 -10.16 4.65 -25.70
C THR A 258 -10.98 3.55 -25.01
N PHE A 259 -11.55 3.82 -23.84
CA PHE A 259 -12.40 2.85 -23.15
C PHE A 259 -13.67 2.52 -23.94
N ILE A 260 -14.36 3.52 -24.52
CA ILE A 260 -15.54 3.29 -25.38
C ILE A 260 -15.17 2.40 -26.58
N SER A 261 -14.02 2.66 -27.20
CA SER A 261 -13.55 1.86 -28.33
C SER A 261 -13.30 0.40 -27.95
N ILE A 262 -12.72 0.15 -26.76
CA ILE A 262 -12.51 -1.22 -26.25
C ILE A 262 -13.86 -1.89 -25.98
N GLN A 263 -14.77 -1.22 -25.25
CA GLN A 263 -16.10 -1.76 -24.93
C GLN A 263 -16.85 -2.18 -26.20
N SER A 264 -16.98 -1.27 -27.16
CA SER A 264 -17.69 -1.54 -28.43
C SER A 264 -17.07 -2.68 -29.23
N ARG A 265 -15.73 -2.81 -29.23
CA ARG A 265 -15.07 -3.91 -29.94
C ARG A 265 -15.33 -5.27 -29.28
N VAL A 266 -15.31 -5.33 -27.95
CA VAL A 266 -15.61 -6.57 -27.22
C VAL A 266 -17.07 -6.98 -27.40
N GLU A 267 -18.01 -6.03 -27.32
CA GLU A 267 -19.44 -6.28 -27.58
C GLU A 267 -19.68 -6.83 -28.98
N ASN A 268 -19.05 -6.23 -30.00
CA ASN A 268 -19.17 -6.70 -31.38
C ASN A 268 -18.59 -8.13 -31.56
N MET A 269 -17.51 -8.48 -30.85
CA MET A 269 -16.98 -9.85 -30.88
C MET A 269 -17.99 -10.85 -30.32
N ASN A 270 -18.67 -10.51 -29.22
CA ASN A 270 -19.67 -11.37 -28.59
C ASN A 270 -20.92 -11.58 -29.48
N ILE A 271 -21.32 -10.55 -30.25
CA ILE A 271 -22.41 -10.64 -31.24
C ILE A 271 -22.03 -11.56 -32.41
N ILE A 272 -20.77 -11.51 -32.87
CA ILE A 272 -20.29 -12.37 -33.96
C ILE A 272 -20.16 -13.83 -33.51
N SER A 273 -19.80 -14.09 -32.25
CA SER A 273 -19.77 -15.46 -31.72
C SER A 273 -21.17 -16.05 -31.55
N SER A 274 -22.14 -15.28 -31.06
CA SER A 274 -23.52 -15.76 -30.83
C SER A 274 -24.35 -15.93 -32.10
N SER A 275 -23.94 -15.31 -33.21
CA SER A 275 -24.58 -15.47 -34.53
C SER A 275 -24.07 -16.68 -35.33
N LYS A 276 -23.14 -17.46 -34.77
CA LYS A 276 -22.61 -18.70 -35.35
C LYS A 276 -23.09 -19.98 -34.67
N GLU A 277 -23.92 -19.85 -33.63
CA GLU A 277 -24.65 -20.95 -32.97
C GLU A 277 -26.06 -21.09 -33.56
#